data_AF-A0A2N0U089-F1
#
_entry.id   AF-A0A2N0U089-F1
#
_cell.length_a   1.000
_cell.length_b   1.000
_cell.length_c   1.000
_cell.angle_alpha   90.00
_cell.angle_beta   90.00
_cell.angle_gamma   90.00
#
_symmetry.space_group_name_H-M   'P 1'
#
loop_
_entity.id
_entity.type
_entity.pdbx_description
1 polymer ?
#
loop_
_entity_poly.entity_id
_entity_poly.type
_entity_poly.pdbx_seq_one_letter_code
_entity_poly.pdbx_strand_id
1 'polypeptide(L)'
;MQMFSIKRNLFLSLFLISGVLFAQDPIDSETVTVVKPYTPTVKDATKIKQTPTEADSVRTEKRPVQYSIFSVPVASTFTPAKGRATTVERERPVKVYDNYASLGFGNYGNLLAEFYSNLEVNRTDNFGVYLDHNSSQGGIDGIALDDKFYDTELNLSYNSKTRNLGWKTEVGAQHQLFNWYGLPQGANFSNAELNAIDPSQNYFSAYAGAEVELYDSFFDNARGTFRHTGDSYSSAENHFDARGTFEVNIADELITTNIYTDIVNGQMGEQFLATDTYDYTFMNFGINPSLLILRDDLTLNLGVAFFYSQDVEDSDGNFYIYPKVTASYRLGGDYFTPYAGLEGGLQQNTYYSFIQENPYVFPGLEIKPTDNEYNAYVGAKGKLSNSISYNFKTGYESQFNKALFRRNAQANDITTENYAYGNSFEVVYDDVKTLSVAGELNVDVNRNFRLGINAEYFNYSTDDQVKAWNLPDFKASLNADYQINENWYTGANLFYVGERFDQERIASAGDPSMNTISLDSYFDVNAHLGYRFNDRLSIFAKGSNLLNNDYQRWTNFQVQGLQVLAGATYKFDF
;
A
#
# COMPACT_ATOMS: atom_id res chain seq x y z
N MET A 1 19.34 -36.37 48.04
CA MET A 1 18.78 -37.74 48.04
C MET A 1 17.71 -37.77 46.96
N GLN A 2 17.88 -38.69 46.01
CA GLN A 2 16.94 -39.14 44.95
C GLN A 2 16.50 -38.18 43.82
N MET A 3 17.06 -38.49 42.64
CA MET A 3 16.49 -38.28 41.31
C MET A 3 15.06 -38.86 41.19
N PHE A 4 14.23 -38.26 40.35
CA PHE A 4 13.49 -38.99 39.32
C PHE A 4 13.15 -38.09 38.12
N SER A 5 13.49 -38.60 36.94
CA SER A 5 13.07 -38.16 35.61
C SER A 5 11.76 -38.87 35.25
N ILE A 6 10.82 -38.20 34.57
CA ILE A 6 9.83 -38.83 33.67
C ILE A 6 9.46 -37.86 32.54
N LYS A 7 9.27 -38.47 31.36
CA LYS A 7 9.22 -37.92 30.02
C LYS A 7 7.84 -37.38 29.62
N ARG A 8 7.85 -36.32 28.80
CA ARG A 8 7.14 -36.10 27.52
C ARG A 8 5.90 -36.95 27.24
N ASN A 9 4.74 -36.29 27.09
CA ASN A 9 3.82 -36.41 25.94
C ASN A 9 2.65 -35.42 26.11
N LEU A 10 2.67 -34.35 25.31
CA LEU A 10 1.59 -33.38 25.15
C LEU A 10 0.63 -33.93 24.08
N PHE A 11 -0.58 -34.32 24.47
CA PHE A 11 -1.64 -34.70 23.54
C PHE A 11 -2.42 -33.43 23.19
N LEU A 12 -2.14 -32.84 22.03
CA LEU A 12 -2.95 -31.77 21.45
C LEU A 12 -4.02 -32.44 20.57
N SER A 13 -5.27 -32.48 21.03
CA SER A 13 -6.40 -32.97 20.25
C SER A 13 -6.85 -31.89 19.26
N LEU A 14 -6.51 -32.07 17.99
CA LEU A 14 -7.01 -31.26 16.88
C LEU A 14 -8.43 -31.74 16.52
N PHE A 15 -9.41 -30.83 16.61
CA PHE A 15 -10.78 -31.05 16.12
C PHE A 15 -10.75 -31.06 14.58
N LEU A 16 -11.06 -32.21 13.98
CA LEU A 16 -11.24 -32.40 12.53
C LEU A 16 -12.71 -32.14 12.18
N ILE A 17 -12.98 -30.99 11.54
CA ILE A 17 -14.26 -30.71 10.89
C ILE A 17 -14.35 -31.57 9.62
N SER A 18 -15.39 -32.39 9.56
CA SER A 18 -15.70 -33.31 8.48
C SER A 18 -16.48 -32.57 7.39
N GLY A 19 -15.80 -32.16 6.31
CA GLY A 19 -16.44 -31.73 5.07
C GLY A 19 -16.65 -32.92 4.15
N VAL A 20 -17.90 -33.29 3.91
CA VAL A 20 -18.32 -34.36 3.01
C VAL A 20 -18.18 -33.85 1.56
N LEU A 21 -17.24 -34.40 0.80
CA LEU A 21 -17.16 -34.20 -0.66
C LEU A 21 -17.80 -35.41 -1.37
N PHE A 22 -18.78 -35.12 -2.21
CA PHE A 22 -19.45 -36.08 -3.08
C PHE A 22 -18.45 -36.64 -4.12
N ALA A 23 -18.38 -37.97 -4.19
CA ALA A 23 -17.62 -38.70 -5.20
C ALA A 23 -18.26 -38.53 -6.59
N GLN A 24 -17.43 -38.23 -7.59
CA GLN A 24 -17.76 -38.48 -9.00
C GLN A 24 -17.38 -39.93 -9.33
N ASP A 25 -18.28 -40.63 -10.02
CA ASP A 25 -18.06 -41.99 -10.52
C ASP A 25 -16.87 -42.02 -11.51
N PRO A 26 -15.92 -42.97 -11.39
CA PRO A 26 -14.87 -43.14 -12.37
C PRO A 26 -15.42 -43.79 -13.64
N ILE A 27 -15.19 -43.12 -14.77
CA ILE A 27 -15.48 -43.63 -16.12
C ILE A 27 -14.58 -44.85 -16.41
N ASP A 28 -15.21 -45.90 -16.93
CA ASP A 28 -14.61 -47.19 -17.27
C ASP A 28 -13.44 -47.02 -18.27
N SER A 29 -12.26 -47.54 -17.93
CA SER A 29 -11.08 -47.44 -18.79
C SER A 29 -11.15 -48.50 -19.89
N GLU A 30 -11.53 -48.11 -21.10
CA GLU A 30 -11.36 -48.96 -22.28
C GLU A 30 -9.86 -49.25 -22.53
N THR A 31 -9.48 -50.51 -22.36
CA THR A 31 -8.13 -51.00 -22.67
C THR A 31 -7.94 -51.09 -24.18
N VAL A 32 -7.21 -50.13 -24.76
CA VAL A 32 -6.72 -50.21 -26.14
C VAL A 32 -5.60 -51.25 -26.21
N THR A 33 -5.89 -52.39 -26.82
CA THR A 33 -4.90 -53.45 -27.06
C THR A 33 -4.10 -53.13 -28.32
N VAL A 34 -2.87 -52.63 -28.14
CA VAL A 34 -1.92 -52.44 -29.25
C VAL A 34 -1.23 -53.78 -29.54
N VAL A 35 -1.68 -54.48 -30.57
CA VAL A 35 -1.02 -55.70 -31.07
C VAL A 35 0.24 -55.30 -31.84
N LYS A 36 1.42 -55.48 -31.24
CA LYS A 36 2.69 -55.45 -31.97
C LYS A 36 2.96 -56.83 -32.58
N PRO A 37 3.39 -56.93 -33.84
CA PRO A 37 3.87 -58.20 -34.39
C PRO A 37 5.10 -58.68 -33.60
N TYR A 38 5.08 -59.97 -33.25
CA TYR A 38 6.12 -60.67 -32.50
C TYR A 38 7.48 -60.60 -33.20
N THR A 39 8.45 -59.92 -32.59
CA THR A 39 9.87 -60.02 -32.93
C THR A 39 10.54 -60.99 -31.95
N PRO A 40 11.01 -62.16 -32.39
CA PRO A 40 11.65 -63.11 -31.49
C PRO A 40 13.01 -62.56 -31.03
N THR A 41 13.16 -62.34 -29.73
CA THR A 41 14.46 -62.13 -29.09
C THR A 41 14.88 -63.42 -28.39
N VAL A 42 15.96 -64.02 -28.87
CA VAL A 42 16.58 -65.20 -28.24
C VAL A 42 17.34 -64.72 -27.00
N LYS A 43 17.07 -65.36 -25.85
CA LYS A 43 17.83 -65.13 -24.61
C LYS A 43 19.29 -65.54 -24.85
N ASP A 44 20.23 -64.63 -24.57
CA ASP A 44 21.65 -64.96 -24.61
C ASP A 44 21.98 -66.02 -23.54
N ALA A 45 22.62 -67.10 -23.96
CA ALA A 45 22.93 -68.24 -23.11
C ALA A 45 24.13 -67.92 -22.20
N THR A 46 23.96 -68.04 -20.89
CA THR A 46 25.07 -67.99 -19.93
C THR A 46 25.96 -69.21 -20.09
N LYS A 47 27.12 -69.01 -20.71
CA LYS A 47 28.16 -70.03 -20.86
C LYS A 47 28.84 -70.28 -19.51
N ILE A 48 28.76 -71.52 -18.99
CA ILE A 48 29.55 -71.94 -17.83
C ILE A 48 31.02 -71.93 -18.25
N LYS A 49 31.82 -71.01 -17.70
CA LYS A 49 33.27 -71.00 -17.90
C LYS A 49 33.89 -72.01 -16.93
N GLN A 50 34.21 -73.20 -17.43
CA GLN A 50 35.18 -74.07 -16.76
C GLN A 50 36.58 -73.59 -17.11
N THR A 51 37.35 -73.22 -16.09
CA THR A 51 38.78 -72.92 -16.24
C THR A 51 39.54 -74.25 -16.16
N PRO A 52 40.22 -74.70 -17.23
CA PRO A 52 41.05 -75.89 -17.14
C PRO A 52 42.27 -75.58 -16.26
N THR A 53 42.52 -76.42 -15.26
CA THR A 53 43.82 -76.47 -14.59
C THR A 53 44.73 -77.41 -15.37
N GLU A 54 45.68 -76.82 -16.10
CA GLU A 54 46.79 -77.53 -16.72
C GLU A 54 47.62 -78.23 -15.63
N ALA A 55 47.79 -79.54 -15.74
CA ALA A 55 48.77 -80.31 -15.00
C ALA A 55 49.91 -80.68 -15.95
N ASP A 56 50.68 -79.68 -16.36
CA ASP A 56 51.95 -79.90 -17.05
C ASP A 56 53.12 -79.53 -16.12
N SER A 57 53.97 -80.52 -15.88
CA SER A 57 55.05 -80.51 -14.90
C SER A 57 56.36 -79.93 -15.43
N VAL A 58 56.33 -79.12 -16.49
CA VAL A 58 57.52 -78.37 -16.96
C VAL A 58 57.21 -76.88 -17.09
N ARG A 59 57.29 -76.17 -15.97
CA ARG A 59 57.35 -74.71 -15.93
C ARG A 59 58.75 -74.27 -16.36
N THR A 60 58.91 -73.78 -17.58
CA THR A 60 60.11 -73.02 -17.95
C THR A 60 60.05 -71.68 -17.21
N GLU A 61 60.94 -71.46 -16.24
CA GLU A 61 61.03 -70.17 -15.56
C GLU A 61 61.30 -69.05 -16.58
N LYS A 62 60.35 -68.12 -16.74
CA LYS A 62 60.60 -66.88 -17.46
C LYS A 62 61.59 -66.06 -16.63
N ARG A 63 62.78 -65.82 -17.17
CA ARG A 63 63.73 -64.86 -16.58
C ARG A 63 63.02 -63.50 -16.46
N PRO A 64 62.96 -62.91 -15.26
CA PRO A 64 62.36 -61.59 -15.09
C PRO A 64 63.22 -60.56 -15.83
N VAL A 65 62.65 -59.96 -16.88
CA VAL A 65 63.25 -58.79 -17.52
C VAL A 65 63.01 -57.61 -16.60
N GLN A 66 64.05 -57.16 -15.90
CA GLN A 66 64.02 -55.89 -15.18
C GLN A 66 64.20 -54.77 -16.21
N TYR A 67 63.10 -54.11 -16.58
CA TYR A 67 63.15 -52.84 -17.28
C TYR A 67 62.90 -51.73 -16.25
N SER A 68 63.91 -50.89 -16.05
CA SER A 68 63.76 -49.62 -15.33
C SER A 68 63.22 -48.59 -16.32
N ILE A 69 61.97 -48.20 -16.15
CA ILE A 69 61.41 -47.06 -16.88
C ILE A 69 61.85 -45.81 -16.13
N PHE A 70 62.77 -45.04 -16.71
CA PHE A 70 63.03 -43.69 -16.22
C PHE A 70 61.84 -42.80 -16.58
N SER A 71 60.80 -42.88 -15.74
CA SER A 71 59.71 -41.91 -15.74
C SER A 71 60.29 -40.58 -15.28
N VAL A 72 60.62 -39.73 -16.24
CA VAL A 72 60.82 -38.32 -15.97
C VAL A 72 59.42 -37.72 -15.95
N PRO A 73 58.88 -37.28 -14.81
CA PRO A 73 57.63 -36.56 -14.81
C PRO A 73 57.83 -35.32 -15.68
N VAL A 74 57.09 -35.22 -16.78
CA VAL A 74 57.03 -33.97 -17.52
C VAL A 74 56.27 -33.01 -16.62
N ALA A 75 57.01 -32.19 -15.88
CA ALA A 75 56.42 -31.12 -15.09
C ALA A 75 55.68 -30.22 -16.07
N SER A 76 54.35 -30.24 -15.99
CA SER A 76 53.52 -29.28 -16.71
C SER A 76 53.99 -27.88 -16.30
N THR A 77 54.61 -27.15 -17.22
CA THR A 77 54.90 -25.71 -17.05
C THR A 77 53.62 -24.88 -17.20
N PHE A 78 52.50 -25.53 -17.53
CA PHE A 78 51.20 -24.88 -17.60
C PHE A 78 50.65 -24.66 -16.19
N THR A 79 50.99 -23.50 -15.65
CA THR A 79 50.24 -22.88 -14.55
C THR A 79 49.07 -22.13 -15.19
N PRO A 80 47.80 -22.60 -15.08
CA PRO A 80 46.68 -21.83 -15.59
C PRO A 80 46.67 -20.47 -14.91
N ALA A 81 46.61 -19.39 -15.69
CA ALA A 81 46.39 -18.07 -15.12
C ALA A 81 45.09 -18.14 -14.31
N LYS A 82 45.17 -17.95 -12.99
CA LYS A 82 43.98 -17.78 -12.16
C LYS A 82 43.17 -16.65 -12.79
N GLY A 83 41.95 -16.94 -13.23
CA GLY A 83 41.06 -15.90 -13.74
C GLY A 83 40.97 -14.81 -12.68
N ARG A 84 41.45 -13.60 -13.01
CA ARG A 84 41.17 -12.43 -12.18
C ARG A 84 39.66 -12.27 -12.22
N ALA A 85 39.01 -12.31 -11.05
CA ALA A 85 37.66 -11.80 -10.95
C ALA A 85 37.69 -10.39 -11.55
N THR A 86 36.83 -10.12 -12.54
CA THR A 86 36.65 -8.77 -13.07
C THR A 86 36.36 -7.89 -11.87
N THR A 87 37.27 -6.95 -11.58
CA THR A 87 37.02 -5.93 -10.58
C THR A 87 35.80 -5.17 -11.08
N VAL A 88 34.66 -5.32 -10.41
CA VAL A 88 33.50 -4.48 -10.66
C VAL A 88 33.99 -3.05 -10.47
N GLU A 89 33.97 -2.23 -11.53
CA GLU A 89 34.24 -0.81 -11.37
C GLU A 89 33.21 -0.29 -10.38
N ARG A 90 33.67 0.05 -9.17
CA ARG A 90 32.85 0.79 -8.22
C ARG A 90 32.71 2.18 -8.83
N GLU A 91 31.53 2.43 -9.41
CA GLU A 91 31.09 3.79 -9.72
C GLU A 91 31.37 4.67 -8.51
N ARG A 92 31.91 5.87 -8.77
CA ARG A 92 32.16 6.83 -7.69
C ARG A 92 30.83 7.09 -6.99
N PRO A 93 30.80 7.07 -5.64
CA PRO A 93 29.58 7.40 -4.92
C PRO A 93 29.13 8.79 -5.37
N VAL A 94 27.90 8.87 -5.89
CA VAL A 94 27.28 10.13 -6.32
C VAL A 94 27.23 11.05 -5.10
N LYS A 95 27.62 12.31 -5.27
CA LYS A 95 27.49 13.28 -4.20
C LYS A 95 26.01 13.47 -3.88
N VAL A 96 25.61 13.12 -2.66
CA VAL A 96 24.27 13.41 -2.12
C VAL A 96 24.31 14.83 -1.55
N TYR A 97 23.23 15.56 -1.77
CA TYR A 97 23.03 16.90 -1.22
C TYR A 97 21.97 16.83 -0.15
N ASP A 98 22.17 17.59 0.92
CA ASP A 98 21.27 17.57 2.09
C ASP A 98 20.07 18.51 1.93
N ASN A 99 20.10 19.40 0.93
CA ASN A 99 19.08 20.42 0.72
C ASN A 99 18.71 20.54 -0.75
N TYR A 100 17.45 20.85 -1.03
CA TYR A 100 17.01 21.23 -2.36
C TYR A 100 15.84 22.21 -2.33
N ALA A 101 15.72 22.98 -3.40
CA ALA A 101 14.55 23.80 -3.68
C ALA A 101 14.07 23.50 -5.10
N SER A 102 12.78 23.30 -5.27
CA SER A 102 12.09 23.09 -6.55
C SER A 102 11.03 24.15 -6.74
N LEU A 103 10.96 24.73 -7.94
CA LEU A 103 9.92 25.68 -8.32
C LEU A 103 9.49 25.40 -9.75
N GLY A 104 8.18 25.28 -9.97
CA GLY A 104 7.59 25.03 -11.26
C GLY A 104 6.29 25.79 -11.49
N PHE A 105 6.06 26.18 -12.74
CA PHE A 105 4.89 26.91 -13.19
C PHE A 105 4.27 26.20 -14.38
N GLY A 106 2.95 26.21 -14.44
CA GLY A 106 2.20 25.56 -15.51
C GLY A 106 1.07 26.41 -16.08
N ASN A 107 0.31 25.81 -17.00
CA ASN A 107 -1.00 26.33 -17.37
C ASN A 107 -1.97 26.29 -16.16
N TYR A 108 -3.14 26.92 -16.29
CA TYR A 108 -4.12 27.02 -15.20
C TYR A 108 -3.62 27.78 -13.96
N GLY A 109 -2.54 28.56 -14.12
CA GLY A 109 -1.87 29.20 -12.99
C GLY A 109 -1.26 28.19 -12.01
N ASN A 110 -0.98 26.96 -12.46
CA ASN A 110 -0.43 25.92 -11.61
C ASN A 110 0.95 26.33 -11.08
N LEU A 111 1.11 26.25 -9.76
CA LEU A 111 2.35 26.57 -9.07
C LEU A 111 2.73 25.38 -8.18
N LEU A 112 3.96 24.91 -8.36
CA LEU A 112 4.59 23.91 -7.51
C LEU A 112 5.81 24.54 -6.86
N ALA A 113 5.89 24.55 -5.54
CA ALA A 113 7.07 24.97 -4.81
C ALA A 113 7.38 23.95 -3.70
N GLU A 114 8.58 23.39 -3.73
CA GLU A 114 9.04 22.41 -2.74
C GLU A 114 10.39 22.87 -2.20
N PHE A 115 10.55 22.88 -0.88
CA PHE A 115 11.81 23.20 -0.23
C PHE A 115 12.08 22.18 0.87
N TYR A 116 13.25 21.56 0.81
CA TYR A 116 13.72 20.66 1.85
C TYR A 116 15.12 21.06 2.26
N SER A 117 15.34 21.16 3.57
CA SER A 117 16.64 21.46 4.14
C SER A 117 16.90 20.55 5.33
N ASN A 118 18.05 19.87 5.32
CA ASN A 118 18.52 19.08 6.45
C ASN A 118 19.82 19.70 6.99
N LEU A 119 19.74 20.26 8.20
CA LEU A 119 20.85 20.92 8.89
C LEU A 119 21.47 19.95 9.89
N GLU A 120 22.71 19.53 9.66
CA GLU A 120 23.48 18.75 10.64
C GLU A 120 23.81 19.66 11.85
N VAL A 121 23.16 19.42 12.98
CA VAL A 121 23.42 20.14 14.23
C VAL A 121 24.70 19.60 14.88
N ASN A 122 24.86 18.28 14.85
CA ASN A 122 26.08 17.57 15.22
C ASN A 122 26.10 16.19 14.54
N ARG A 123 27.11 15.37 14.85
CA ARG A 123 27.33 14.05 14.20
C ARG A 123 26.19 13.04 14.38
N THR A 124 25.29 13.25 15.34
CA THR A 124 24.15 12.37 15.63
C THR A 124 22.81 13.02 15.38
N ASP A 125 22.76 14.36 15.29
CA ASP A 125 21.53 15.13 15.36
C ASP A 125 21.37 16.01 14.13
N ASN A 126 20.16 16.04 13.59
CA ASN A 126 19.81 16.88 12.45
C ASN A 126 18.47 17.61 12.67
N PHE A 127 18.34 18.75 12.00
CA PHE A 127 17.12 19.53 11.98
C PHE A 127 16.63 19.66 10.53
N GLY A 128 15.42 19.17 10.27
CA GLY A 128 14.77 19.19 8.98
C GLY A 128 13.74 20.31 8.87
N VAL A 129 13.71 20.98 7.72
CA VAL A 129 12.64 21.89 7.30
C VAL A 129 12.11 21.39 5.97
N TYR A 130 10.81 21.11 5.90
CA TYR A 130 10.11 20.75 4.68
C TYR A 130 8.95 21.71 4.46
N LEU A 131 8.88 22.30 3.27
CA LEU A 131 7.79 23.13 2.82
C LEU A 131 7.34 22.59 1.46
N ASP A 132 6.06 22.27 1.33
CA ASP A 132 5.42 21.93 0.07
C ASP A 132 4.28 22.89 -0.21
N HIS A 133 4.13 23.29 -1.47
CA HIS A 133 3.04 24.11 -1.95
C HIS A 133 2.65 23.68 -3.35
N ASN A 134 1.38 23.35 -3.51
CA ASN A 134 0.77 23.03 -4.79
C ASN A 134 -0.53 23.82 -4.94
N SER A 135 -0.68 24.57 -6.02
CA SER A 135 -1.88 25.37 -6.25
C SER A 135 -2.25 25.49 -7.72
N SER A 136 -3.51 25.82 -7.97
CA SER A 136 -4.07 26.13 -9.28
C SER A 136 -5.00 27.32 -9.18
N GLN A 137 -5.04 28.16 -10.22
CA GLN A 137 -6.00 29.26 -10.35
C GLN A 137 -7.28 28.83 -11.10
N GLY A 138 -7.51 27.52 -11.23
CA GLY A 138 -8.68 26.96 -11.87
C GLY A 138 -8.55 26.86 -13.39
N GLY A 139 -9.67 26.84 -14.10
CA GLY A 139 -9.71 26.78 -15.57
C GLY A 139 -10.23 25.46 -16.14
N ILE A 140 -11.07 24.75 -15.39
CA ILE A 140 -12.00 23.78 -15.96
C ILE A 140 -13.02 24.54 -16.82
N ASP A 141 -13.22 24.09 -18.06
CA ASP A 141 -14.19 24.72 -18.97
C ASP A 141 -15.62 24.30 -18.62
N GLY A 142 -16.56 25.25 -18.70
CA GLY A 142 -18.00 24.96 -18.59
C GLY A 142 -18.56 24.81 -17.18
N ILE A 143 -17.76 25.05 -16.14
CA ILE A 143 -18.24 25.18 -14.75
C ILE A 143 -18.66 26.62 -14.43
N ALA A 144 -19.61 26.77 -13.52
CA ALA A 144 -20.17 28.08 -13.15
C ALA A 144 -19.49 28.74 -11.94
N LEU A 145 -18.87 27.94 -11.08
CA LEU A 145 -18.22 28.37 -9.85
C LEU A 145 -16.70 28.31 -10.01
N ASP A 146 -15.97 29.08 -9.20
CA ASP A 146 -14.50 29.09 -9.18
C ASP A 146 -13.95 27.71 -8.75
N ASP A 147 -12.97 27.15 -9.45
CA ASP A 147 -12.34 25.85 -9.19
C ASP A 147 -10.90 25.93 -8.68
N LYS A 148 -10.41 27.11 -8.30
CA LYS A 148 -9.06 27.24 -7.73
C LYS A 148 -8.89 26.39 -6.48
N PHE A 149 -7.65 25.96 -6.26
CA PHE A 149 -7.26 25.27 -5.03
C PHE A 149 -5.83 25.63 -4.64
N TYR A 150 -5.50 25.44 -3.37
CA TYR A 150 -4.11 25.35 -2.93
C TYR A 150 -3.98 24.41 -1.74
N ASP A 151 -2.81 23.79 -1.64
CA ASP A 151 -2.37 22.96 -0.53
C ASP A 151 -0.97 23.41 -0.15
N THR A 152 -0.78 23.77 1.11
CA THR A 152 0.52 24.21 1.64
C THR A 152 0.80 23.50 2.95
N GLU A 153 1.92 22.81 3.03
CA GLU A 153 2.38 22.15 4.26
C GLU A 153 3.75 22.66 4.65
N LEU A 154 3.93 22.94 5.94
CA LEU A 154 5.22 23.18 6.58
C LEU A 154 5.43 22.11 7.66
N ASN A 155 6.54 21.38 7.59
CA ASN A 155 6.98 20.43 8.60
C ASN A 155 8.39 20.81 9.08
N LEU A 156 8.55 20.85 10.41
CA LEU A 156 9.84 21.00 11.07
C LEU A 156 10.11 19.73 11.84
N SER A 157 11.28 19.14 11.67
CA SER A 157 11.67 17.92 12.36
C SER A 157 13.04 18.05 13.03
N TYR A 158 13.20 17.33 14.12
CA TYR A 158 14.49 17.15 14.78
C TYR A 158 14.69 15.67 15.01
N ASN A 159 15.78 15.12 14.50
CA ASN A 159 16.11 13.71 14.66
C ASN A 159 17.47 13.57 15.31
N SER A 160 17.60 12.61 16.23
CA SER A 160 18.85 12.25 16.87
C SER A 160 19.01 10.73 16.84
N LYS A 161 20.17 10.27 16.38
CA LYS A 161 20.49 8.85 16.30
C LYS A 161 21.81 8.57 16.98
N THR A 162 21.73 7.89 18.12
CA THR A 162 22.87 7.37 18.85
C THR A 162 23.00 5.86 18.66
N ARG A 163 24.00 5.22 19.28
CA ARG A 163 24.20 3.77 19.18
C ARG A 163 23.03 2.96 19.75
N ASN A 164 22.35 3.48 20.78
CA ASN A 164 21.36 2.73 21.57
C ASN A 164 19.95 3.34 21.52
N LEU A 165 19.81 4.58 21.01
CA LEU A 165 18.57 5.33 20.99
C LEU A 165 18.49 6.14 19.71
N GLY A 166 17.41 5.99 18.97
CA GLY A 166 16.93 6.94 17.97
C GLY A 166 15.72 7.69 18.52
N TRP A 167 15.63 8.98 18.28
CA TRP A 167 14.39 9.71 18.51
C TRP A 167 14.18 10.79 17.46
N LYS A 168 12.92 11.02 17.13
CA LYS A 168 12.45 12.03 16.19
C LYS A 168 11.32 12.81 16.85
N THR A 169 11.31 14.12 16.70
CA THR A 169 10.16 14.96 16.98
C THR A 169 9.85 15.81 15.78
N GLU A 170 8.58 16.03 15.52
CA GLU A 170 8.13 16.89 14.43
C GLU A 170 6.97 17.77 14.85
N VAL A 171 6.91 18.95 14.24
CA VAL A 171 5.78 19.86 14.33
C VAL A 171 5.47 20.35 12.94
N GLY A 172 4.20 20.38 12.57
CA GLY A 172 3.79 20.81 11.25
C GLY A 172 2.47 21.53 11.24
N ALA A 173 2.25 22.28 10.17
CA ALA A 173 1.01 22.96 9.88
C ALA A 173 0.68 22.83 8.39
N GLN A 174 -0.59 22.64 8.08
CA GLN A 174 -1.12 22.51 6.74
C GLN A 174 -2.30 23.47 6.57
N HIS A 175 -2.34 24.15 5.43
CA HIS A 175 -3.46 24.98 5.03
C HIS A 175 -3.90 24.59 3.61
N GLN A 176 -5.15 24.18 3.50
CA GLN A 176 -5.77 23.76 2.27
C GLN A 176 -6.96 24.67 1.96
N LEU A 177 -7.11 25.05 0.70
CA LEU A 177 -8.32 25.66 0.17
C LEU A 177 -8.78 24.86 -1.03
N PHE A 178 -10.05 24.49 -1.00
CA PHE A 178 -10.73 23.84 -2.10
C PHE A 178 -12.08 24.50 -2.31
N ASN A 179 -12.47 24.65 -3.57
CA ASN A 179 -13.79 25.17 -3.91
C ASN A 179 -14.77 24.03 -4.22
N TRP A 180 -15.98 24.12 -3.66
CA TRP A 180 -17.13 23.27 -3.99
C TRP A 180 -17.78 23.68 -5.33
N TYR A 181 -17.04 23.54 -6.42
CA TYR A 181 -17.46 24.02 -7.74
C TYR A 181 -18.45 23.09 -8.47
N GLY A 182 -18.57 21.82 -8.05
CA GLY A 182 -19.32 20.79 -8.76
C GLY A 182 -20.83 20.87 -8.56
N LEU A 183 -21.53 21.67 -9.36
CA LEU A 183 -23.00 21.77 -9.33
C LEU A 183 -23.72 20.65 -10.12
N PRO A 184 -24.93 20.22 -9.71
CA PRO A 184 -25.74 19.22 -10.43
C PRO A 184 -26.00 19.59 -11.90
N GLN A 185 -25.76 18.63 -12.80
CA GLN A 185 -26.02 18.80 -14.23
C GLN A 185 -27.53 18.87 -14.50
N GLY A 186 -27.98 19.93 -15.17
CA GLY A 186 -29.40 20.14 -15.50
C GLY A 186 -30.21 20.90 -14.46
N ALA A 187 -29.63 21.24 -13.30
CA ALA A 187 -30.22 22.21 -12.39
C ALA A 187 -30.16 23.62 -13.00
N ASN A 188 -31.29 24.32 -13.00
CA ASN A 188 -31.40 25.67 -13.55
C ASN A 188 -31.16 26.71 -12.45
N PHE A 189 -29.89 27.04 -12.19
CA PHE A 189 -29.55 28.15 -11.31
C PHE A 189 -29.61 29.49 -12.06
N SER A 190 -30.23 30.49 -11.46
CA SER A 190 -30.19 31.86 -11.95
C SER A 190 -28.80 32.47 -11.74
N ASN A 191 -28.45 33.48 -12.53
CA ASN A 191 -27.20 34.22 -12.32
C ASN A 191 -27.13 34.88 -10.93
N ALA A 192 -28.27 35.20 -10.31
CA ALA A 192 -28.28 35.76 -8.97
C ALA A 192 -27.89 34.71 -7.91
N GLU A 193 -28.37 33.47 -8.05
CA GLU A 193 -27.99 32.36 -7.17
C GLU A 193 -26.51 32.02 -7.34
N LEU A 194 -26.03 31.87 -8.58
CA LEU A 194 -24.62 31.54 -8.84
C LEU A 194 -23.66 32.58 -8.25
N ASN A 195 -24.00 33.87 -8.34
CA ASN A 195 -23.18 34.94 -7.77
C ASN A 195 -23.27 35.04 -6.24
N ALA A 196 -24.26 34.39 -5.62
CA ALA A 196 -24.41 34.35 -4.16
C ALA A 196 -23.66 33.20 -3.50
N ILE A 197 -23.31 32.15 -4.26
CA ILE A 197 -22.56 31.00 -3.76
C ILE A 197 -21.09 31.39 -3.61
N ASP A 198 -20.57 31.27 -2.39
CA ASP A 198 -19.13 31.25 -2.14
C ASP A 198 -18.67 29.79 -2.01
N PRO A 199 -18.07 29.19 -3.05
CA PRO A 199 -17.68 27.78 -3.01
C PRO A 199 -16.46 27.53 -2.13
N SER A 200 -15.78 28.57 -1.63
CA SER A 200 -14.50 28.44 -0.95
C SER A 200 -14.63 27.76 0.41
N GLN A 201 -13.87 26.69 0.60
CA GLN A 201 -13.70 26.02 1.88
C GLN A 201 -12.22 25.96 2.27
N ASN A 202 -11.90 26.43 3.48
CA ASN A 202 -10.53 26.37 4.01
C ASN A 202 -10.46 25.34 5.14
N TYR A 203 -9.40 24.56 5.12
CA TYR A 203 -9.02 23.62 6.17
C TYR A 203 -7.66 23.99 6.74
N PHE A 204 -7.55 23.98 8.06
CA PHE A 204 -6.31 24.24 8.79
C PHE A 204 -6.00 23.04 9.66
N SER A 205 -4.78 22.50 9.55
CA SER A 205 -4.32 21.42 10.39
C SER A 205 -2.99 21.77 11.03
N ALA A 206 -2.80 21.42 12.29
CA ALA A 206 -1.53 21.53 12.99
C ALA A 206 -1.27 20.23 13.75
N TYR A 207 -0.04 19.74 13.71
CA TYR A 207 0.32 18.48 14.36
C TYR A 207 1.67 18.56 15.08
N ALA A 208 1.79 17.72 16.09
CA ALA A 208 3.05 17.47 16.80
C ALA A 208 3.20 15.96 16.97
N GLY A 209 4.34 15.43 16.55
CA GLY A 209 4.66 14.01 16.59
C GLY A 209 5.96 13.74 17.32
N ALA A 210 6.06 12.58 17.94
CA ALA A 210 7.30 12.07 18.51
C ALA A 210 7.42 10.57 18.25
N GLU A 211 8.64 10.13 17.95
CA GLU A 211 9.00 8.73 17.78
C GLU A 211 10.29 8.46 18.55
N VAL A 212 10.33 7.34 19.26
CA VAL A 212 11.50 6.83 19.98
C VAL A 212 11.71 5.39 19.58
N GLU A 213 12.95 5.04 19.30
CA GLU A 213 13.41 3.69 18.97
C GLU A 213 14.58 3.35 19.92
N LEU A 214 14.48 2.24 20.66
CA LEU A 214 15.56 1.75 21.51
C LEU A 214 16.19 0.51 20.88
N TYR A 215 17.49 0.59 20.59
CA TYR A 215 18.24 -0.55 20.08
C TYR A 215 18.61 -1.50 21.23
N ASP A 216 18.50 -2.81 21.00
CA ASP A 216 18.83 -3.88 21.95
C ASP A 216 17.98 -3.83 23.26
N SER A 217 16.70 -3.50 23.16
CA SER A 217 15.75 -3.40 24.28
C SER A 217 14.51 -4.28 24.05
N PHE A 218 13.79 -4.61 25.12
CA PHE A 218 12.48 -5.29 25.01
C PHE A 218 11.37 -4.33 24.58
N PHE A 219 11.58 -3.04 24.78
CA PHE A 219 10.78 -1.98 24.16
C PHE A 219 11.53 -1.58 22.89
N ASP A 220 10.92 -1.84 21.73
CA ASP A 220 11.54 -1.63 20.42
C ASP A 220 11.33 -0.18 19.97
N ASN A 221 10.06 0.25 19.87
CA ASN A 221 9.72 1.61 19.50
C ASN A 221 8.41 2.08 20.13
N ALA A 222 8.23 3.39 20.22
CA ALA A 222 6.91 4.00 20.30
C ALA A 222 6.85 5.28 19.49
N ARG A 223 5.66 5.54 18.96
CA ARG A 223 5.32 6.79 18.29
C ARG A 223 4.01 7.32 18.83
N GLY A 224 3.85 8.63 18.78
CA GLY A 224 2.56 9.26 18.99
C GLY A 224 2.47 10.60 18.28
N THR A 225 1.29 10.89 17.76
CA THR A 225 0.97 12.13 17.06
C THR A 225 -0.28 12.73 17.68
N PHE A 226 -0.22 14.02 17.93
CA PHE A 226 -1.42 14.83 18.17
C PHE A 226 -1.64 15.72 16.96
N ARG A 227 -2.88 15.78 16.47
CA ARG A 227 -3.30 16.65 15.37
C ARG A 227 -4.56 17.39 15.77
N HIS A 228 -4.58 18.68 15.49
CA HIS A 228 -5.76 19.52 15.50
C HIS A 228 -6.10 19.89 14.06
N THR A 229 -7.35 19.72 13.65
CA THR A 229 -7.85 20.07 12.32
C THR A 229 -9.13 20.87 12.47
N GLY A 230 -9.28 21.96 11.73
CA GLY A 230 -10.51 22.75 11.70
C GLY A 230 -10.78 23.38 10.34
N ASP A 231 -11.95 23.99 10.19
CA ASP A 231 -12.39 24.56 8.92
C ASP A 231 -13.05 25.95 9.04
N SER A 232 -13.57 26.46 7.93
CA SER A 232 -14.23 27.77 7.87
C SER A 232 -15.66 27.79 8.41
N TYR A 233 -16.25 26.62 8.69
CA TYR A 233 -17.62 26.41 9.14
C TYR A 233 -17.68 25.99 10.62
N SER A 234 -16.64 26.31 11.39
CA SER A 234 -16.53 26.03 12.82
C SER A 234 -16.46 24.55 13.20
N SER A 235 -16.15 23.67 12.24
CA SER A 235 -15.81 22.28 12.56
C SER A 235 -14.39 22.22 13.08
N ALA A 236 -14.16 21.43 14.13
CA ALA A 236 -12.85 21.19 14.69
C ALA A 236 -12.73 19.77 15.24
N GLU A 237 -11.56 19.15 15.08
CA GLU A 237 -11.25 17.82 15.55
C GLU A 237 -9.84 17.80 16.17
N ASN A 238 -9.73 17.17 17.33
CA ASN A 238 -8.48 16.78 17.96
C ASN A 238 -8.34 15.26 17.85
N HIS A 239 -7.22 14.80 17.31
CA HIS A 239 -6.91 13.39 17.15
C HIS A 239 -5.55 13.10 17.79
N PHE A 240 -5.52 12.09 18.64
CA PHE A 240 -4.31 11.57 19.27
C PHE A 240 -4.16 10.10 18.94
N ASP A 241 -3.13 9.76 18.15
CA ASP A 241 -2.74 8.39 17.89
C ASP A 241 -1.43 8.07 18.60
N ALA A 242 -1.32 6.89 19.19
CA ALA A 242 -0.09 6.38 19.75
C ALA A 242 0.02 4.87 19.59
N ARG A 243 1.23 4.41 19.30
CA ARG A 243 1.57 2.99 19.20
C ARG A 243 2.88 2.71 19.91
N GLY A 244 2.91 1.64 20.70
CA GLY A 244 4.13 1.10 21.30
C GLY A 244 4.34 -0.35 20.90
N THR A 245 5.59 -0.74 20.64
CA THR A 245 5.99 -2.09 20.22
C THR A 245 6.96 -2.67 21.25
N PHE A 246 6.63 -3.84 21.76
CA PHE A 246 7.45 -4.59 22.71
C PHE A 246 7.82 -5.94 22.10
N GLU A 247 9.09 -6.32 22.22
CA GLU A 247 9.64 -7.54 21.64
C GLU A 247 10.40 -8.35 22.68
N VAL A 248 10.06 -9.62 22.84
CA VAL A 248 10.73 -10.53 23.77
C VAL A 248 10.98 -11.85 23.07
N ASN A 249 12.22 -12.33 23.11
CA ASN A 249 12.58 -13.66 22.65
C ASN A 249 12.36 -14.69 23.76
N ILE A 250 11.45 -15.65 23.55
CA ILE A 250 11.20 -16.77 24.47
C ILE A 250 11.44 -18.08 23.71
N ALA A 251 12.41 -18.88 24.18
CA ALA A 251 12.74 -20.20 23.62
C ALA A 251 12.94 -20.17 22.08
N ASP A 252 13.74 -19.21 21.61
CA ASP A 252 14.08 -18.96 20.20
C ASP A 252 12.94 -18.43 19.32
N GLU A 253 11.77 -18.13 19.89
CA GLU A 253 10.67 -17.47 19.18
C GLU A 253 10.54 -16.00 19.59
N LEU A 254 10.27 -15.14 18.61
CA LEU A 254 10.03 -13.72 18.84
C LEU A 254 8.55 -13.51 19.16
N ILE A 255 8.29 -12.96 20.34
CA ILE A 255 6.97 -12.49 20.76
C ILE A 255 6.97 -10.97 20.63
N THR A 256 6.11 -10.46 19.76
CA THR A 256 5.88 -9.02 19.59
C THR A 256 4.52 -8.68 20.19
N THR A 257 4.44 -7.61 20.97
CA THR A 257 3.19 -7.07 21.51
C THR A 257 3.09 -5.61 21.13
N ASN A 258 2.06 -5.29 20.34
CA ASN A 258 1.73 -3.92 20.00
C ASN A 258 0.66 -3.41 20.95
N ILE A 259 0.80 -2.18 21.42
CA ILE A 259 -0.21 -1.43 22.18
C ILE A 259 -0.63 -0.23 21.33
N TYR A 260 -1.94 0.02 21.26
CA TYR A 260 -2.56 1.08 20.47
C TYR A 260 -3.39 1.96 21.39
N THR A 261 -3.31 3.27 21.17
CA THR A 261 -4.25 4.25 21.71
C THR A 261 -4.61 5.17 20.55
N ASP A 262 -5.90 5.34 20.31
CA ASP A 262 -6.41 6.21 19.25
C ASP A 262 -7.64 6.92 19.81
N ILE A 263 -7.53 8.23 19.99
CA ILE A 263 -8.55 9.06 20.62
C ILE A 263 -8.86 10.20 19.68
N VAL A 264 -10.14 10.34 19.33
CA VAL A 264 -10.64 11.47 18.57
C VAL A 264 -11.75 12.16 19.36
N ASN A 265 -11.71 13.50 19.35
CA ASN A 265 -12.75 14.35 19.90
C ASN A 265 -12.96 15.50 18.91
N GLY A 266 -14.20 15.69 18.46
CA GLY A 266 -14.52 16.75 17.52
C GLY A 266 -15.89 17.36 17.77
N GLN A 267 -16.01 18.60 17.32
CA GLN A 267 -17.25 19.35 17.20
C GLN A 267 -17.41 19.68 15.72
N MET A 268 -18.44 19.13 15.08
CA MET A 268 -18.74 19.36 13.67
C MET A 268 -19.67 20.55 13.51
N GLY A 269 -19.63 21.15 12.31
CA GLY A 269 -20.54 22.22 11.93
C GLY A 269 -22.02 21.80 11.99
N GLU A 270 -22.89 22.73 11.62
CA GLU A 270 -24.34 22.49 11.60
C GLU A 270 -24.71 21.27 10.75
N GLN A 271 -25.69 20.50 11.24
CA GLN A 271 -26.29 19.42 10.47
C GLN A 271 -26.88 19.94 9.15
N PHE A 272 -26.88 19.11 8.11
CA PHE A 272 -27.13 19.56 6.73
C PHE A 272 -28.40 20.43 6.52
N LEU A 273 -29.49 20.16 7.27
CA LEU A 273 -30.75 20.94 7.24
C LEU A 273 -31.20 21.41 8.64
N ALA A 274 -30.32 21.40 9.63
CA ALA A 274 -30.63 21.77 11.00
C ALA A 274 -29.48 22.56 11.63
N THR A 275 -29.80 23.51 12.50
CA THR A 275 -28.81 24.38 13.14
C THR A 275 -28.10 23.73 14.33
N ASP A 276 -28.37 22.46 14.60
CA ASP A 276 -27.75 21.71 15.68
C ASP A 276 -26.34 21.29 15.25
N THR A 277 -25.36 21.45 16.14
CA THR A 277 -24.00 20.94 15.95
C THR A 277 -23.90 19.51 16.47
N TYR A 278 -22.92 18.75 15.98
CA TYR A 278 -22.67 17.38 16.39
C TYR A 278 -21.30 17.26 17.05
N ASP A 279 -21.29 16.92 18.34
CA ASP A 279 -20.07 16.57 19.07
C ASP A 279 -19.89 15.06 19.04
N TYR A 280 -18.66 14.59 18.94
CA TYR A 280 -18.32 13.18 19.07
C TYR A 280 -17.00 12.99 19.78
N THR A 281 -16.89 11.86 20.48
CA THR A 281 -15.66 11.45 21.12
C THR A 281 -15.55 9.93 21.08
N PHE A 282 -14.57 9.41 20.33
CA PHE A 282 -14.25 7.99 20.31
C PHE A 282 -12.88 7.73 20.92
N MET A 283 -12.80 6.72 21.79
CA MET A 283 -11.55 6.28 22.40
C MET A 283 -11.35 4.79 22.14
N ASN A 284 -10.28 4.44 21.41
CA ASN A 284 -9.92 3.07 21.09
C ASN A 284 -8.59 2.71 21.76
N PHE A 285 -8.61 1.65 22.57
CA PHE A 285 -7.42 1.10 23.20
C PHE A 285 -7.23 -0.34 22.74
N GLY A 286 -6.07 -0.64 22.17
CA GLY A 286 -5.77 -1.93 21.57
C GLY A 286 -4.54 -2.60 22.17
N ILE A 287 -4.56 -3.93 22.23
CA ILE A 287 -3.36 -4.75 22.46
C ILE A 287 -3.35 -5.91 21.47
N ASN A 288 -2.20 -6.14 20.83
CA ASN A 288 -2.02 -7.20 19.85
C ASN A 288 -0.73 -7.97 20.13
N PRO A 289 -0.79 -9.04 20.95
CA PRO A 289 0.28 -10.01 21.04
C PRO A 289 0.33 -10.89 19.79
N SER A 290 1.54 -11.18 19.32
CA SER A 290 1.80 -12.08 18.20
C SER A 290 3.08 -12.89 18.41
N LEU A 291 3.07 -14.14 17.95
CA LEU A 291 4.19 -15.07 17.98
C LEU A 291 4.66 -15.33 16.55
N LEU A 292 5.90 -14.96 16.25
CA LEU A 292 6.54 -15.24 14.97
C LEU A 292 7.32 -16.55 15.07
N ILE A 293 6.90 -17.54 14.29
CA ILE A 293 7.53 -18.85 14.16
C ILE A 293 8.25 -18.92 12.81
N LEU A 294 9.57 -19.04 12.86
CA LEU A 294 10.42 -19.21 11.68
C LEU A 294 10.95 -20.65 11.62
N ARG A 295 10.70 -21.36 10.51
CA ARG A 295 11.13 -22.75 10.29
C ARG A 295 11.54 -22.97 8.84
N ASP A 296 12.84 -22.98 8.56
CA ASP A 296 13.40 -23.17 7.22
C ASP A 296 12.74 -22.27 6.16
N ASP A 297 11.73 -22.77 5.45
CA ASP A 297 10.97 -22.08 4.42
C ASP A 297 9.57 -21.60 4.86
N LEU A 298 9.11 -22.00 6.05
CA LEU A 298 7.85 -21.61 6.66
C LEU A 298 8.04 -20.38 7.56
N THR A 299 7.21 -19.37 7.32
CA THR A 299 7.00 -18.24 8.23
C THR A 299 5.54 -18.26 8.67
N LEU A 300 5.30 -18.37 9.96
CA LEU A 300 3.98 -18.37 10.57
C LEU A 300 3.91 -17.28 11.64
N ASN A 301 2.98 -16.35 11.51
CA ASN A 301 2.69 -15.34 12.50
C ASN A 301 1.32 -15.63 13.12
N LEU A 302 1.31 -15.91 14.43
CA LEU A 302 0.10 -16.20 15.19
C LEU A 302 -0.18 -15.07 16.17
N GLY A 303 -1.13 -14.21 15.84
CA GLY A 303 -1.55 -13.12 16.71
C GLY A 303 -3.07 -13.05 16.89
N VAL A 304 -3.44 -12.29 17.91
CA VAL A 304 -4.82 -11.86 18.19
C VAL A 304 -4.75 -10.39 18.61
N ALA A 305 -5.73 -9.59 18.23
CA ALA A 305 -5.84 -8.22 18.69
C ALA A 305 -7.11 -8.05 19.52
N PHE A 306 -6.98 -7.39 20.66
CA PHE A 306 -8.09 -7.03 21.54
C PHE A 306 -8.21 -5.52 21.53
N PHE A 307 -9.42 -5.02 21.28
CA PHE A 307 -9.70 -3.58 21.32
C PHE A 307 -10.86 -3.32 22.27
N TYR A 308 -10.74 -2.25 23.04
CA TYR A 308 -11.87 -1.62 23.72
C TYR A 308 -12.12 -0.27 23.04
N SER A 309 -13.34 -0.09 22.54
CA SER A 309 -13.79 1.17 21.92
C SER A 309 -14.89 1.76 22.78
N GLN A 310 -14.82 3.07 22.99
CA GLN A 310 -15.83 3.81 23.74
C GLN A 310 -16.33 4.98 22.90
N ASP A 311 -17.65 5.05 22.73
CA ASP A 311 -18.37 6.25 22.31
C ASP A 311 -18.77 7.00 23.57
N VAL A 312 -18.13 8.13 23.84
CA VAL A 312 -18.34 8.86 25.11
C VAL A 312 -19.67 9.60 25.10
N GLU A 313 -20.11 10.11 23.94
CA GLU A 313 -21.34 10.90 23.85
C GLU A 313 -22.57 10.01 24.03
N ASP A 314 -22.56 8.82 23.42
CA ASP A 314 -23.63 7.82 23.58
C ASP A 314 -23.47 6.95 24.84
N SER A 315 -22.37 7.12 25.59
CA SER A 315 -22.03 6.30 26.77
C SER A 315 -22.00 4.79 26.47
N ASP A 316 -21.61 4.43 25.25
CA ASP A 316 -21.51 3.04 24.80
C ASP A 316 -20.05 2.56 24.77
N GLY A 317 -19.85 1.27 25.06
CA GLY A 317 -18.53 0.68 25.18
C GLY A 317 -18.52 -0.76 24.69
N ASN A 318 -17.70 -1.02 23.67
CA ASN A 318 -17.64 -2.30 22.99
C ASN A 318 -16.25 -2.92 23.06
N PHE A 319 -16.20 -4.24 23.23
CA PHE A 319 -14.95 -5.01 23.24
C PHE A 319 -14.89 -5.91 22.01
N TYR A 320 -13.81 -5.77 21.24
CA TYR A 320 -13.59 -6.45 19.99
C TYR A 320 -12.40 -7.40 20.07
N ILE A 321 -12.49 -8.52 19.35
CA ILE A 321 -11.43 -9.53 19.25
C ILE A 321 -11.22 -9.84 17.78
N TYR A 322 -10.01 -9.59 17.29
CA TYR A 322 -9.66 -9.78 15.89
C TYR A 322 -8.59 -10.85 15.70
N PRO A 323 -8.71 -11.72 14.68
CA PRO A 323 -7.62 -12.58 14.28
C PRO A 323 -6.47 -11.74 13.69
N LYS A 324 -5.22 -12.15 13.91
CA LYS A 324 -4.03 -11.60 13.27
C LYS A 324 -3.09 -12.74 12.88
N VAL A 325 -3.54 -13.59 11.97
CA VAL A 325 -2.85 -14.83 11.59
C VAL A 325 -2.38 -14.74 10.15
N THR A 326 -1.09 -14.94 9.90
CA THR A 326 -0.53 -15.03 8.55
C THR A 326 0.44 -16.19 8.42
N ALA A 327 0.47 -16.82 7.25
CA ALA A 327 1.36 -17.93 6.95
C ALA A 327 1.91 -17.79 5.53
N SER A 328 3.19 -18.11 5.35
CA SER A 328 3.82 -18.18 4.03
C SER A 328 4.85 -19.30 3.98
N TYR A 329 4.99 -19.92 2.81
CA TYR A 329 5.93 -21.02 2.61
C TYR A 329 6.74 -20.80 1.34
N ARG A 330 8.07 -20.71 1.44
CA ARG A 330 8.95 -20.52 0.29
C ARG A 330 9.15 -21.83 -0.46
N LEU A 331 8.67 -21.90 -1.71
CA LEU A 331 8.80 -23.07 -2.57
C LEU A 331 9.87 -22.82 -3.63
N GLY A 332 10.96 -23.59 -3.55
CA GLY A 332 12.05 -23.49 -4.51
C GLY A 332 12.87 -22.20 -4.36
N GLY A 333 12.98 -21.65 -3.15
CA GLY A 333 13.62 -20.35 -2.90
C GLY A 333 12.64 -19.19 -3.08
N ASP A 334 13.12 -18.06 -3.63
CA ASP A 334 12.32 -16.84 -3.80
C ASP A 334 11.39 -16.87 -5.04
N TYR A 335 11.38 -17.95 -5.83
CA TYR A 335 10.65 -18.01 -7.11
C TYR A 335 9.12 -18.07 -6.92
N PHE A 336 8.65 -18.76 -5.89
CA PHE A 336 7.23 -18.93 -5.60
C PHE A 336 7.02 -19.10 -4.10
N THR A 337 6.24 -18.23 -3.49
CA THR A 337 5.90 -18.22 -2.07
C THR A 337 4.38 -18.08 -1.95
N PRO A 338 3.63 -19.19 -1.88
CA PRO A 338 2.24 -19.14 -1.47
C PRO A 338 2.13 -18.58 -0.05
N TYR A 339 1.08 -17.79 0.17
CA TYR A 339 0.78 -17.21 1.47
C TYR A 339 -0.73 -17.09 1.67
N ALA A 340 -1.13 -17.06 2.93
CA ALA A 340 -2.51 -16.81 3.33
C ALA A 340 -2.53 -15.99 4.62
N GLY A 341 -3.62 -15.26 4.84
CA GLY A 341 -3.82 -14.47 6.04
C GLY A 341 -5.29 -14.37 6.42
N LEU A 342 -5.53 -14.18 7.71
CA LEU A 342 -6.80 -13.84 8.31
C LEU A 342 -6.54 -12.76 9.35
N GLU A 343 -6.93 -11.54 9.04
CA GLU A 343 -6.61 -10.36 9.83
C GLU A 343 -7.86 -9.49 10.03
N GLY A 344 -8.10 -8.97 11.22
CA GLY A 344 -9.13 -7.95 11.46
C GLY A 344 -8.56 -6.75 12.20
N GLY A 345 -9.37 -5.76 12.54
CA GLY A 345 -8.96 -4.62 13.34
C GLY A 345 -9.97 -3.48 13.35
N LEU A 346 -9.87 -2.62 14.36
CA LEU A 346 -10.68 -1.43 14.46
C LEU A 346 -9.93 -0.24 13.82
N GLN A 347 -10.57 0.45 12.88
CA GLN A 347 -10.03 1.64 12.23
C GLN A 347 -10.78 2.87 12.72
N GLN A 348 -10.09 3.79 13.41
CA GLN A 348 -10.66 5.10 13.71
C GLN A 348 -10.69 5.93 12.42
N ASN A 349 -11.87 6.43 12.07
CA ASN A 349 -11.98 7.46 11.04
C ASN A 349 -11.85 8.84 11.69
N THR A 350 -11.30 9.80 10.95
CA THR A 350 -11.07 11.18 11.41
C THR A 350 -11.52 12.15 10.35
N TYR A 351 -11.94 13.34 10.77
CA TYR A 351 -12.29 14.42 9.85
C TYR A 351 -11.12 14.76 8.92
N TYR A 352 -9.90 14.82 9.47
CA TYR A 352 -8.69 15.01 8.64
C TYR A 352 -8.56 13.95 7.54
N SER A 353 -8.74 12.66 7.87
CA SER A 353 -8.64 11.59 6.87
C SER A 353 -9.69 11.70 5.77
N PHE A 354 -10.92 12.15 6.11
CA PHE A 354 -11.96 12.37 5.12
C PHE A 354 -11.67 13.55 4.20
N ILE A 355 -11.13 14.66 4.72
CA ILE A 355 -10.69 15.80 3.90
C ILE A 355 -9.60 15.37 2.91
N GLN A 356 -8.63 14.56 3.34
CA GLN A 356 -7.55 14.09 2.46
C GLN A 356 -8.05 13.14 1.35
N GLU A 357 -9.09 12.34 1.62
CA GLU A 357 -9.68 11.46 0.60
C GLU A 357 -10.60 12.23 -0.37
N ASN A 358 -11.47 13.08 0.17
CA ASN A 358 -12.38 13.94 -0.56
C ASN A 358 -12.44 15.35 0.08
N PRO A 359 -11.77 16.36 -0.51
CA PRO A 359 -11.79 17.71 0.06
C PRO A 359 -13.14 18.43 -0.09
N TYR A 360 -14.08 17.85 -0.84
CA TYR A 360 -15.41 18.42 -1.09
C TYR A 360 -16.46 17.95 -0.08
N VAL A 361 -16.03 17.42 1.05
CA VAL A 361 -16.93 17.07 2.16
C VAL A 361 -17.63 18.30 2.74
N PHE A 362 -18.87 18.14 3.19
CA PHE A 362 -19.53 19.19 3.97
C PHE A 362 -19.08 19.17 5.44
N PRO A 363 -19.19 20.29 6.17
CA PRO A 363 -18.61 20.43 7.51
C PRO A 363 -19.28 19.59 8.62
N GLY A 364 -20.54 19.19 8.44
CA GLY A 364 -21.33 18.46 9.44
C GLY A 364 -21.23 16.94 9.35
N LEU A 365 -20.04 16.38 9.14
CA LEU A 365 -19.86 14.93 8.93
C LEU A 365 -20.16 14.12 10.18
N GLU A 366 -20.72 12.93 9.99
CA GLU A 366 -20.76 11.91 11.03
C GLU A 366 -19.44 11.12 11.03
N ILE A 367 -18.77 11.06 12.19
CA ILE A 367 -17.50 10.35 12.35
C ILE A 367 -17.74 9.13 13.22
N LYS A 368 -17.41 7.93 12.73
CA LYS A 368 -17.49 6.67 13.46
C LYS A 368 -16.30 5.78 13.13
N PRO A 369 -15.84 4.91 14.04
CA PRO A 369 -14.86 3.87 13.70
C PRO A 369 -15.45 2.85 12.71
N THR A 370 -14.61 2.37 11.79
CA THR A 370 -14.91 1.20 10.94
C THR A 370 -14.40 -0.07 11.63
N ASP A 371 -15.28 -1.03 11.86
CA ASP A 371 -14.91 -2.33 12.40
C ASP A 371 -14.59 -3.32 11.26
N ASN A 372 -13.29 -3.56 11.04
CA ASN A 372 -12.85 -4.57 10.08
C ASN A 372 -12.86 -5.95 10.75
N GLU A 373 -14.04 -6.57 10.77
CA GLU A 373 -14.29 -7.86 11.44
C GLU A 373 -13.25 -8.91 11.03
N TYR A 374 -13.06 -9.09 9.72
CA TYR A 374 -12.01 -9.91 9.15
C TYR A 374 -11.72 -9.59 7.68
N ASN A 375 -10.48 -9.86 7.28
CA ASN A 375 -9.95 -9.85 5.93
C ASN A 375 -9.18 -11.17 5.74
N ALA A 376 -9.82 -12.10 5.04
CA ALA A 376 -9.28 -13.41 4.72
C ALA A 376 -8.72 -13.37 3.30
N TYR A 377 -7.47 -13.78 3.10
CA TYR A 377 -6.86 -13.77 1.79
C TYR A 377 -5.91 -14.94 1.56
N VAL A 378 -5.77 -15.32 0.30
CA VAL A 378 -4.77 -16.28 -0.18
C VAL A 378 -4.10 -15.71 -1.42
N GLY A 379 -2.80 -15.96 -1.55
CA GLY A 379 -2.03 -15.44 -2.66
C GLY A 379 -0.75 -16.20 -2.90
N ALA A 380 -0.04 -15.80 -3.93
CA ALA A 380 1.30 -16.27 -4.21
C ALA A 380 2.13 -15.11 -4.77
N LYS A 381 3.34 -14.98 -4.22
CA LYS A 381 4.32 -13.99 -4.67
C LYS A 381 5.64 -14.65 -4.98
N GLY A 382 6.46 -14.03 -5.81
CA GLY A 382 7.78 -14.57 -6.10
C GLY A 382 8.58 -13.73 -7.07
N LYS A 383 9.75 -14.24 -7.41
CA LYS A 383 10.69 -13.62 -8.36
C LYS A 383 10.89 -14.54 -9.55
N LEU A 384 10.47 -14.13 -10.75
CA LEU A 384 10.76 -14.88 -11.99
C LEU A 384 12.24 -14.75 -12.37
N SER A 385 12.87 -13.63 -11.99
CA SER A 385 14.32 -13.39 -12.10
C SER A 385 14.75 -12.39 -11.02
N ASN A 386 16.04 -12.07 -10.93
CA ASN A 386 16.52 -11.00 -10.03
C ASN A 386 15.93 -9.62 -10.34
N SER A 387 15.32 -9.46 -11.51
CA SER A 387 14.77 -8.22 -12.04
C SER A 387 13.26 -8.26 -12.20
N ILE A 388 12.59 -9.37 -11.92
CA ILE A 388 11.14 -9.48 -12.13
C ILE A 388 10.51 -10.16 -10.94
N SER A 389 9.61 -9.48 -10.26
CA SER A 389 8.80 -10.02 -9.18
C SER A 389 7.31 -9.86 -9.48
N TYR A 390 6.51 -10.75 -8.92
CA TYR A 390 5.07 -10.75 -9.09
C TYR A 390 4.40 -11.06 -7.76
N ASN A 391 3.14 -10.64 -7.66
CA ASN A 391 2.28 -10.95 -6.55
C ASN A 391 0.84 -11.10 -7.05
N PHE A 392 0.18 -12.17 -6.66
CA PHE A 392 -1.23 -12.40 -6.94
C PHE A 392 -1.94 -12.69 -5.62
N LYS A 393 -3.04 -11.99 -5.36
CA LYS A 393 -3.82 -12.09 -4.11
C LYS A 393 -5.29 -12.15 -4.46
N THR A 394 -6.04 -13.01 -3.79
CA THR A 394 -7.49 -12.91 -3.71
C THR A 394 -7.92 -12.82 -2.25
N GLY A 395 -8.89 -11.95 -1.97
CA GLY A 395 -9.33 -11.63 -0.63
C GLY A 395 -10.85 -11.58 -0.50
N TYR A 396 -11.32 -11.82 0.71
CA TYR A 396 -12.68 -11.60 1.14
C TYR A 396 -12.66 -10.86 2.48
N GLU A 397 -13.30 -9.70 2.52
CA GLU A 397 -13.27 -8.76 3.64
C GLU A 397 -14.69 -8.40 4.07
N SER A 398 -14.91 -8.34 5.40
CA SER A 398 -16.16 -7.94 6.05
C SER A 398 -15.87 -6.72 6.92
N GLN A 399 -16.55 -5.61 6.66
CA GLN A 399 -16.38 -4.34 7.38
C GLN A 399 -17.74 -3.86 7.87
N PHE A 400 -17.89 -3.68 9.17
CA PHE A 400 -19.05 -2.99 9.77
C PHE A 400 -18.78 -1.50 9.86
N ASN A 401 -19.82 -0.69 9.66
CA ASN A 401 -19.69 0.77 9.61
C ASN A 401 -18.56 1.22 8.68
N LYS A 402 -18.52 0.70 7.45
CA LYS A 402 -17.60 1.21 6.42
C LYS A 402 -18.06 2.60 5.98
N ALA A 403 -17.20 3.59 6.13
CA ALA A 403 -17.42 4.92 5.60
C ALA A 403 -17.48 4.90 4.06
N LEU A 404 -18.52 5.51 3.50
CA LEU A 404 -18.77 5.67 2.07
C LEU A 404 -19.11 7.13 1.78
N PHE A 405 -18.44 7.74 0.81
CA PHE A 405 -18.77 9.09 0.37
C PHE A 405 -20.00 9.06 -0.53
N ARG A 406 -20.95 9.95 -0.25
CA ARG A 406 -22.14 10.15 -1.09
C ARG A 406 -22.37 11.64 -1.27
N ARG A 407 -22.81 12.06 -2.44
CA ARG A 407 -23.14 13.48 -2.66
C ARG A 407 -24.32 13.92 -1.79
N ASN A 408 -24.20 15.11 -1.21
CA ASN A 408 -25.28 15.73 -0.46
C ASN A 408 -26.46 16.09 -1.37
N ALA A 409 -27.64 16.19 -0.77
CA ALA A 409 -28.83 16.61 -1.50
C ALA A 409 -28.71 18.06 -1.96
N GLN A 410 -29.25 18.37 -3.13
CA GLN A 410 -29.57 19.74 -3.49
C GLN A 410 -30.73 20.22 -2.62
N ALA A 411 -30.51 21.25 -1.81
CA ALA A 411 -31.44 21.77 -0.81
C ALA A 411 -31.54 23.30 -0.79
N ASN A 412 -31.15 23.96 -1.89
CA ASN A 412 -31.14 25.42 -2.01
C ASN A 412 -32.53 26.09 -1.96
N ASP A 413 -33.62 25.30 -1.97
CA ASP A 413 -34.99 25.77 -1.67
C ASP A 413 -35.26 25.92 -0.16
N ILE A 414 -34.46 25.26 0.68
CA ILE A 414 -34.66 25.12 2.13
C ILE A 414 -33.63 25.96 2.90
N THR A 415 -32.38 25.94 2.46
CA THR A 415 -31.26 26.64 3.10
C THR A 415 -30.42 27.38 2.07
N THR A 416 -29.75 28.45 2.50
CA THR A 416 -28.87 29.28 1.67
C THR A 416 -27.39 28.95 1.83
N GLU A 417 -27.06 27.92 2.62
CA GLU A 417 -25.68 27.51 2.88
C GLU A 417 -24.96 27.07 1.60
N ASN A 418 -23.68 27.42 1.47
CA ASN A 418 -22.92 27.21 0.22
C ASN A 418 -22.72 25.73 -0.15
N TYR A 419 -22.78 24.83 0.84
CA TYR A 419 -22.68 23.39 0.64
C TYR A 419 -24.01 22.73 0.20
N ALA A 420 -25.11 23.47 0.20
CA ALA A 420 -26.46 22.92 0.00
C ALA A 420 -26.94 22.92 -1.45
N TYR A 421 -26.07 23.26 -2.42
CA TYR A 421 -26.42 23.33 -3.84
C TYR A 421 -26.16 22.00 -4.57
N GLY A 422 -26.03 20.89 -3.83
CA GLY A 422 -25.66 19.59 -4.39
C GLY A 422 -24.19 19.52 -4.84
N ASN A 423 -23.35 20.35 -4.21
CA ASN A 423 -21.93 20.56 -4.51
C ASN A 423 -21.00 20.13 -3.35
N SER A 424 -21.49 19.33 -2.42
CA SER A 424 -20.71 18.80 -1.30
C SER A 424 -20.99 17.31 -1.08
N PHE A 425 -20.18 16.65 -0.27
CA PHE A 425 -20.28 15.21 0.02
C PHE A 425 -20.47 14.94 1.51
N GLU A 426 -21.40 14.04 1.83
CA GLU A 426 -21.55 13.43 3.14
C GLU A 426 -20.79 12.10 3.21
N VAL A 427 -20.58 11.63 4.44
CA VAL A 427 -20.14 10.27 4.73
C VAL A 427 -21.32 9.50 5.29
N VAL A 428 -21.63 8.37 4.68
CA VAL A 428 -22.60 7.39 5.19
C VAL A 428 -21.90 6.11 5.56
N TYR A 429 -22.46 5.37 6.50
CA TYR A 429 -21.91 4.12 6.98
C TYR A 429 -22.79 2.94 6.55
N ASP A 430 -22.15 1.82 6.22
CA ASP A 430 -22.82 0.58 5.85
C ASP A 430 -21.94 -0.64 6.19
N ASP A 431 -22.56 -1.80 6.30
CA ASP A 431 -21.87 -3.07 6.44
C ASP A 431 -21.55 -3.61 5.04
N VAL A 432 -20.26 -3.70 4.73
CA VAL A 432 -19.79 -4.00 3.38
C VAL A 432 -18.94 -5.26 3.37
N LYS A 433 -19.34 -6.20 2.50
CA LYS A 433 -18.55 -7.39 2.16
C LYS A 433 -17.88 -7.16 0.81
N THR A 434 -16.56 -7.31 0.77
CA THR A 434 -15.74 -7.08 -0.42
C THR A 434 -15.03 -8.36 -0.84
N LEU A 435 -15.28 -8.84 -2.06
CA LEU A 435 -14.42 -9.82 -2.73
C LEU A 435 -13.42 -9.07 -3.60
N SER A 436 -12.13 -9.38 -3.49
CA SER A 436 -11.09 -8.76 -4.31
C SER A 436 -10.16 -9.78 -4.98
N VAL A 437 -9.68 -9.39 -6.17
CA VAL A 437 -8.62 -10.10 -6.90
C VAL A 437 -7.60 -9.07 -7.36
N ALA A 438 -6.37 -9.20 -6.89
CA ALA A 438 -5.27 -8.29 -7.18
C ALA A 438 -4.10 -9.02 -7.83
N GLY A 439 -3.47 -8.35 -8.79
CA GLY A 439 -2.24 -8.78 -9.46
C GLY A 439 -1.26 -7.63 -9.55
N GLU A 440 0.00 -7.90 -9.23
CA GLU A 440 1.10 -6.96 -9.26
C GLU A 440 2.29 -7.60 -9.99
N LEU A 441 2.96 -6.81 -10.82
CA LEU A 441 4.18 -7.16 -11.52
C LEU A 441 5.17 -6.01 -11.41
N ASN A 442 6.35 -6.27 -10.84
CA ASN A 442 7.44 -5.32 -10.75
C ASN A 442 8.63 -5.81 -11.55
N VAL A 443 9.18 -4.93 -12.37
CA VAL A 443 10.29 -5.18 -13.28
C VAL A 443 11.39 -4.16 -13.03
N ASP A 444 12.50 -4.63 -12.47
CA ASP A 444 13.72 -3.90 -12.14
C ASP A 444 14.89 -4.44 -12.98
N VAL A 445 14.90 -4.16 -14.29
CA VAL A 445 15.90 -4.71 -15.23
C VAL A 445 17.32 -4.22 -14.90
N ASN A 446 17.47 -3.07 -14.22
CA ASN A 446 18.70 -2.50 -13.67
C ASN A 446 18.39 -1.20 -12.87
N ARG A 447 19.42 -0.45 -12.42
CA ARG A 447 19.24 0.89 -11.81
C ARG A 447 18.58 1.92 -12.74
N ASN A 448 18.48 1.65 -14.03
CA ASN A 448 18.07 2.63 -15.03
C ASN A 448 16.60 2.50 -15.43
N PHE A 449 15.98 1.32 -15.31
CA PHE A 449 14.59 1.12 -15.69
C PHE A 449 13.82 0.37 -14.60
N ARG A 450 12.72 0.97 -14.16
CA ARG A 450 11.75 0.37 -13.24
C ARG A 450 10.37 0.43 -13.86
N LEU A 451 9.62 -0.65 -13.75
CA LEU A 451 8.23 -0.74 -14.19
C LEU A 451 7.42 -1.50 -13.15
N GLY A 452 6.39 -0.87 -12.61
CA GLY A 452 5.40 -1.50 -11.75
C GLY A 452 4.04 -1.50 -12.44
N ILE A 453 3.36 -2.64 -12.45
CA ILE A 453 1.99 -2.79 -12.95
C ILE A 453 1.15 -3.37 -11.81
N ASN A 454 0.02 -2.75 -11.52
CA ASN A 454 -0.94 -3.21 -10.53
C ASN A 454 -2.33 -3.25 -11.16
N ALA A 455 -3.12 -4.26 -10.84
CA ALA A 455 -4.53 -4.36 -11.21
C ALA A 455 -5.31 -5.01 -10.07
N GLU A 456 -6.46 -4.47 -9.74
CA GLU A 456 -7.33 -4.97 -8.69
C GLU A 456 -8.80 -4.87 -9.13
N TYR A 457 -9.52 -5.97 -8.98
CA TYR A 457 -10.95 -6.07 -9.19
C TYR A 457 -11.66 -6.21 -7.84
N PHE A 458 -12.81 -5.57 -7.70
CA PHE A 458 -13.63 -5.58 -6.51
C PHE A 458 -15.08 -5.94 -6.83
N ASN A 459 -15.69 -6.70 -5.93
CA ASN A 459 -17.13 -6.91 -5.91
C ASN A 459 -17.65 -6.62 -4.50
N TYR A 460 -18.58 -5.69 -4.40
CA TYR A 460 -19.12 -5.21 -3.14
C TYR A 460 -20.56 -5.69 -2.93
N SER A 461 -20.86 -6.11 -1.71
CA SER A 461 -22.22 -6.29 -1.21
C SER A 461 -22.43 -5.36 -0.03
N THR A 462 -23.52 -4.61 -0.06
CA THR A 462 -23.98 -3.68 0.98
C THR A 462 -25.20 -4.26 1.70
N ASP A 463 -25.41 -3.87 2.95
CA ASP A 463 -26.56 -4.33 3.74
C ASP A 463 -27.68 -3.28 3.76
N ASP A 464 -27.37 -2.00 4.03
CA ASP A 464 -28.36 -0.90 4.09
C ASP A 464 -28.35 0.02 2.86
N GLN A 465 -27.18 0.35 2.30
CA GLN A 465 -27.09 1.22 1.13
C GLN A 465 -27.42 0.46 -0.16
N VAL A 466 -28.01 1.18 -1.13
CA VAL A 466 -28.37 0.61 -2.43
C VAL A 466 -27.13 0.22 -3.25
N LYS A 467 -26.00 0.91 -3.03
CA LYS A 467 -24.70 0.70 -3.67
C LYS A 467 -23.58 1.05 -2.69
N ALA A 468 -22.41 0.47 -2.93
CA ALA A 468 -21.17 0.89 -2.28
C ALA A 468 -20.68 2.20 -2.92
N TRP A 469 -21.16 3.33 -2.40
CA TRP A 469 -20.97 4.64 -3.02
C TRP A 469 -19.49 5.00 -3.20
N ASN A 470 -19.17 5.54 -4.38
CA ASN A 470 -17.84 5.98 -4.82
C ASN A 470 -16.70 4.94 -4.76
N LEU A 471 -16.99 3.67 -4.48
CA LEU A 471 -16.02 2.58 -4.58
C LEU A 471 -15.96 2.04 -6.02
N PRO A 472 -14.79 2.00 -6.67
CA PRO A 472 -14.68 1.48 -8.03
C PRO A 472 -14.64 -0.04 -8.06
N ASP A 473 -15.25 -0.61 -9.08
CA ASP A 473 -15.24 -2.06 -9.33
C ASP A 473 -13.88 -2.59 -9.83
N PHE A 474 -13.03 -1.71 -10.37
CA PHE A 474 -11.71 -2.06 -10.87
C PHE A 474 -10.73 -0.89 -10.76
N LYS A 475 -9.47 -1.18 -10.43
CA LYS A 475 -8.36 -0.23 -10.46
C LYS A 475 -7.19 -0.85 -11.20
N ALA A 476 -6.50 -0.09 -12.04
CA ALA A 476 -5.21 -0.49 -12.55
C ALA A 476 -4.24 0.69 -12.59
N SER A 477 -2.97 0.43 -12.38
CA SER A 477 -1.90 1.42 -12.51
C SER A 477 -0.68 0.83 -13.19
N LEU A 478 0.02 1.67 -13.94
CA LEU A 478 1.33 1.36 -14.50
C LEU A 478 2.24 2.54 -14.20
N ASN A 479 3.35 2.30 -13.51
CA ASN A 479 4.36 3.29 -13.20
C ASN A 479 5.67 2.86 -13.85
N ALA A 480 6.25 3.71 -14.68
CA ALA A 480 7.49 3.43 -15.39
C ALA A 480 8.48 4.59 -15.18
N ASP A 481 9.67 4.28 -14.69
CA ASP A 481 10.79 5.21 -14.58
C ASP A 481 11.93 4.77 -15.49
N TYR A 482 12.52 5.73 -16.19
CA TYR A 482 13.67 5.47 -17.04
C TYR A 482 14.75 6.56 -16.94
N GLN A 483 15.94 6.17 -16.50
CA GLN A 483 17.16 6.94 -16.55
C GLN A 483 17.88 6.66 -17.88
N ILE A 484 17.72 7.58 -18.84
CA ILE A 484 18.25 7.42 -20.21
C ILE A 484 19.79 7.46 -20.20
N ASN A 485 20.37 8.42 -19.48
CA ASN A 485 21.80 8.57 -19.21
C ASN A 485 21.99 9.42 -17.94
N GLU A 486 23.21 9.82 -17.57
CA GLU A 486 23.46 10.60 -16.35
C GLU A 486 22.65 11.93 -16.28
N ASN A 487 22.36 12.52 -17.44
CA ASN A 487 21.68 13.81 -17.55
C ASN A 487 20.16 13.68 -17.70
N TRP A 488 19.69 12.78 -18.58
CA TRP A 488 18.28 12.67 -18.95
C TRP A 488 17.56 11.59 -18.15
N TYR A 489 16.41 11.95 -17.57
CA TYR A 489 15.51 11.03 -16.91
C TYR A 489 14.07 11.32 -17.32
N THR A 490 13.24 10.28 -17.37
CA THR A 490 11.83 10.39 -17.71
C THR A 490 11.03 9.35 -16.95
N GLY A 491 9.75 9.59 -16.76
CA GLY A 491 8.83 8.60 -16.21
C GLY A 491 7.42 8.83 -16.70
N ALA A 492 6.58 7.80 -16.58
CA ALA A 492 5.18 7.82 -16.94
C ALA A 492 4.35 7.02 -15.93
N ASN A 493 3.23 7.59 -15.51
CA ASN A 493 2.26 6.97 -14.62
C ASN A 493 0.90 6.95 -15.31
N LEU A 494 0.32 5.76 -15.45
CA LEU A 494 -0.98 5.55 -16.05
C LEU A 494 -1.91 5.01 -14.97
N PHE A 495 -3.12 5.53 -14.90
CA PHE A 495 -4.15 5.12 -13.96
C PHE A 495 -5.43 4.79 -14.71
N TYR A 496 -6.08 3.71 -14.32
CA TYR A 496 -7.43 3.37 -14.73
C TYR A 496 -8.27 3.14 -13.48
N VAL A 497 -9.43 3.77 -13.43
CA VAL A 497 -10.42 3.59 -12.37
C VAL A 497 -11.74 3.24 -13.04
N GLY A 498 -12.32 2.12 -12.62
CA GLY A 498 -13.55 1.56 -13.13
C GLY A 498 -14.79 2.37 -12.77
N GLU A 499 -15.94 1.81 -13.12
CA GLU A 499 -17.24 2.43 -12.87
C GLU A 499 -17.48 2.58 -11.37
N ARG A 500 -18.12 3.68 -10.99
CA ARG A 500 -18.51 3.99 -9.60
C ARG A 500 -19.95 4.44 -9.58
N PHE A 501 -20.60 4.31 -8.43
CA PHE A 501 -21.95 4.80 -8.23
C PHE A 501 -21.99 5.94 -7.23
N ASP A 502 -22.94 6.84 -7.42
CA ASP A 502 -23.29 7.87 -6.45
C ASP A 502 -24.81 8.07 -6.48
N GLN A 503 -25.33 8.99 -5.66
CA GLN A 503 -26.75 9.29 -5.59
C GLN A 503 -27.00 10.77 -5.86
N GLU A 504 -27.91 11.05 -6.77
CA GLU A 504 -28.52 12.36 -6.91
C GLU A 504 -29.73 12.47 -6.00
N ARG A 505 -29.73 13.51 -5.16
CA ARG A 505 -30.82 13.75 -4.21
C ARG A 505 -31.25 15.20 -4.32
N ILE A 506 -32.56 15.44 -4.32
CA ILE A 506 -33.15 16.76 -4.17
C ILE A 506 -33.94 16.74 -2.86
N ALA A 507 -33.57 17.60 -1.92
CA ALA A 507 -34.32 17.87 -0.71
C ALA A 507 -35.11 19.17 -0.93
N SER A 508 -36.40 19.03 -1.21
CA SER A 508 -37.31 20.16 -1.39
C SER A 508 -38.61 19.88 -0.64
N ALA A 509 -39.30 20.94 -0.22
CA ALA A 509 -40.61 20.83 0.43
C ALA A 509 -41.71 20.33 -0.52
N GLY A 510 -41.48 20.37 -1.84
CA GLY A 510 -42.48 20.02 -2.86
C GLY A 510 -42.32 18.62 -3.44
N ASP A 511 -41.16 18.32 -4.05
CA ASP A 511 -40.93 17.07 -4.79
C ASP A 511 -39.52 16.52 -4.51
N PRO A 512 -39.31 15.83 -3.37
CA PRO A 512 -38.03 15.21 -3.07
C PRO A 512 -37.78 14.02 -4.00
N SER A 513 -36.56 13.90 -4.53
CA SER A 513 -36.18 12.79 -5.40
C SER A 513 -34.85 12.20 -4.99
N MET A 514 -34.68 10.91 -5.29
CA MET A 514 -33.44 10.16 -5.05
C MET A 514 -33.21 9.21 -6.22
N ASN A 515 -32.13 9.42 -6.98
CA ASN A 515 -31.78 8.62 -8.15
C ASN A 515 -30.34 8.15 -8.04
N THR A 516 -30.10 6.85 -8.26
CA THR A 516 -28.75 6.33 -8.41
C THR A 516 -28.17 6.77 -9.75
N ILE A 517 -26.96 7.29 -9.72
CA ILE A 517 -26.20 7.70 -10.90
C ILE A 517 -24.92 6.88 -10.99
N SER A 518 -24.44 6.70 -12.21
CA SER A 518 -23.15 6.05 -12.49
C SER A 518 -22.12 7.09 -12.93
N LEU A 519 -20.90 6.95 -12.44
CA LEU A 519 -19.73 7.67 -12.89
C LEU A 519 -18.93 6.73 -13.79
N ASP A 520 -18.77 7.14 -15.04
CA ASP A 520 -18.01 6.39 -16.02
C ASP A 520 -16.57 6.16 -15.55
N SER A 521 -16.01 5.02 -15.97
CA SER A 521 -14.60 4.72 -15.77
C SER A 521 -13.72 5.75 -16.47
N TYR A 522 -12.54 6.02 -15.92
CA TYR A 522 -11.59 6.95 -16.53
C TYR A 522 -10.19 6.39 -16.63
N PHE A 523 -9.45 6.92 -17.58
CA PHE A 523 -8.05 6.61 -17.83
C PHE A 523 -7.24 7.90 -17.87
N ASP A 524 -6.22 7.98 -17.02
CA ASP A 524 -5.38 9.15 -16.82
C ASP A 524 -3.92 8.80 -17.08
N VAL A 525 -3.23 9.64 -17.86
CA VAL A 525 -1.85 9.43 -18.26
C VAL A 525 -1.04 10.66 -17.85
N ASN A 526 -0.03 10.44 -17.01
CA ASN A 526 0.90 11.46 -16.57
C ASN A 526 2.31 11.07 -17.02
N ALA A 527 3.13 12.04 -17.38
CA ALA A 527 4.54 11.81 -17.68
C ALA A 527 5.40 12.98 -17.24
N HIS A 528 6.67 12.70 -17.02
CA HIS A 528 7.66 13.74 -16.76
C HIS A 528 8.94 13.48 -17.53
N LEU A 529 9.64 14.56 -17.84
CA LEU A 529 10.94 14.58 -18.48
C LEU A 529 11.82 15.58 -17.74
N GLY A 530 13.05 15.20 -17.44
CA GLY A 530 14.00 16.11 -16.81
C GLY A 530 15.41 15.95 -17.32
N TYR A 531 16.17 17.03 -17.14
CA TYR A 531 17.56 17.14 -17.55
C TYR A 531 18.40 17.69 -16.40
N ARG A 532 19.44 16.96 -16.02
CA ARG A 532 20.43 17.38 -15.03
C ARG A 532 21.60 18.05 -15.75
N PHE A 533 21.76 19.36 -15.53
CA PHE A 533 22.92 20.09 -16.05
C PHE A 533 24.21 19.70 -15.30
N ASN A 534 24.07 19.41 -14.01
CA ASN A 534 25.10 18.91 -13.12
C ASN A 534 24.43 18.28 -11.89
N ASP A 535 25.23 17.89 -10.89
CA ASP A 535 24.72 17.23 -9.69
C ASP A 535 23.79 18.12 -8.84
N ARG A 536 23.81 19.45 -9.05
CA ARG A 536 23.00 20.45 -8.32
C ARG A 536 21.78 20.92 -9.09
N LEU A 537 21.96 21.35 -10.32
CA LEU A 537 20.91 22.01 -11.11
C LEU A 537 20.28 21.03 -12.10
N SER A 538 18.96 20.90 -12.01
CA SER A 538 18.15 20.18 -12.97
C SER A 538 16.92 20.99 -13.36
N ILE A 539 16.43 20.76 -14.58
CA ILE A 539 15.13 21.25 -15.04
C ILE A 539 14.22 20.05 -15.29
N PHE A 540 12.93 20.28 -15.18
CA PHE A 540 11.92 19.27 -15.44
C PHE A 540 10.70 19.87 -16.12
N ALA A 541 10.00 19.03 -16.87
CA ALA A 541 8.66 19.27 -17.37
C ALA A 541 7.80 18.08 -16.96
N LYS A 542 6.61 18.36 -16.44
CA LYS A 542 5.57 17.42 -16.08
C LYS A 542 4.36 17.68 -16.96
N GLY A 543 3.77 16.63 -17.51
CA GLY A 543 2.49 16.66 -18.18
C GLY A 543 1.53 15.74 -17.45
N SER A 544 0.39 16.27 -17.02
CA SER A 544 -0.66 15.50 -16.35
C SER A 544 -1.92 15.48 -17.18
N ASN A 545 -2.72 14.41 -17.07
CA ASN A 545 -3.88 14.17 -17.92
C ASN A 545 -3.57 14.38 -19.42
N LEU A 546 -2.53 13.69 -19.92
CA LEU A 546 -1.99 13.86 -21.28
C LEU A 546 -2.99 13.53 -22.40
N LEU A 547 -4.05 12.81 -22.08
CA LEU A 547 -5.13 12.50 -23.02
C LEU A 547 -6.18 13.61 -23.12
N ASN A 548 -6.08 14.64 -22.26
CA ASN A 548 -7.01 15.76 -22.20
C ASN A 548 -8.47 15.28 -22.03
N ASN A 549 -8.68 14.38 -21.06
CA ASN A 549 -10.00 13.84 -20.73
C ASN A 549 -10.62 14.63 -19.57
N ASP A 550 -11.86 15.09 -19.70
CA ASP A 550 -12.57 15.85 -18.66
C ASP A 550 -13.37 14.91 -17.75
N TYR A 551 -12.71 13.87 -17.23
CA TYR A 551 -13.38 12.86 -16.41
C TYR A 551 -13.74 13.40 -15.02
N GLN A 552 -14.73 12.78 -14.39
CA GLN A 552 -15.21 13.16 -13.06
C GLN A 552 -14.59 12.27 -11.99
N ARG A 553 -13.73 12.84 -11.13
CA ARG A 553 -13.21 12.11 -9.96
C ARG A 553 -14.30 11.94 -8.92
N TRP A 554 -15.15 12.94 -8.74
CA TRP A 554 -16.38 12.85 -7.95
C TRP A 554 -17.53 13.39 -8.79
N THR A 555 -18.78 13.04 -8.47
CA THR A 555 -19.93 13.49 -9.27
C THR A 555 -19.94 15.01 -9.39
N ASN A 556 -19.96 15.51 -10.62
CA ASN A 556 -19.87 16.93 -11.02
C ASN A 556 -18.53 17.63 -10.75
N PHE A 557 -17.53 16.93 -10.22
CA PHE A 557 -16.17 17.44 -10.03
C PHE A 557 -15.26 16.89 -11.14
N GLN A 558 -15.30 17.59 -12.28
CA GLN A 558 -14.44 17.31 -13.43
C GLN A 558 -13.00 17.71 -13.13
N VAL A 559 -12.03 16.94 -13.62
CA VAL A 559 -10.63 17.36 -13.55
C VAL A 559 -10.32 18.39 -14.62
N GLN A 560 -9.24 19.16 -14.42
CA GLN A 560 -8.64 19.94 -15.50
C GLN A 560 -8.16 19.00 -16.63
N GLY A 561 -8.26 19.47 -17.87
CA GLY A 561 -7.73 18.80 -19.06
C GLY A 561 -6.19 18.67 -19.05
N LEU A 562 -5.55 18.83 -20.20
CA LEU A 562 -4.10 18.72 -20.33
C LEU A 562 -3.39 19.75 -19.45
N GLN A 563 -2.70 19.29 -18.42
CA GLN A 563 -1.89 20.13 -17.54
C GLN A 563 -0.41 19.99 -17.93
N VAL A 564 0.27 21.12 -18.09
CA VAL A 564 1.71 21.17 -18.38
C VAL A 564 2.37 22.10 -17.39
N LEU A 565 3.40 21.62 -16.70
CA LEU A 565 4.17 22.35 -15.72
C LEU A 565 5.66 22.18 -16.01
N ALA A 566 6.42 23.27 -15.98
CA ALA A 566 7.87 23.25 -16.13
C ALA A 566 8.54 23.99 -14.98
N GLY A 567 9.69 23.47 -14.53
CA GLY A 567 10.36 23.99 -13.36
C GLY A 567 11.84 23.62 -13.31
N ALA A 568 12.47 24.08 -12.23
CA ALA A 568 13.86 23.79 -11.93
C ALA A 568 14.00 23.33 -10.49
N THR A 569 14.93 22.40 -10.26
CA THR A 569 15.34 21.94 -8.95
C THR A 569 16.82 22.25 -8.77
N TYR A 570 17.16 22.91 -7.66
CA TYR A 570 18.52 23.20 -7.25
C TYR A 570 18.85 22.51 -5.94
N LYS A 571 19.86 21.64 -5.95
CA LYS A 571 20.39 20.95 -4.77
C LYS A 571 21.63 21.66 -4.25
N PHE A 572 21.76 21.75 -2.93
CA PHE A 572 22.86 22.47 -2.29
C PHE A 572 23.20 21.91 -0.91
N ASP A 573 24.41 22.24 -0.46
CA ASP A 573 24.89 22.03 0.91
C ASP A 573 25.31 23.40 1.45
N PHE A 574 25.32 23.57 2.77
CA PHE A 574 25.77 24.79 3.44
C PHE A 574 27.28 24.91 3.57
#